data_AF-A0A8E3B637-F1
#
_entry.id   AF-A0A8E3B637-F1
#
_cell.length_a   1.000
_cell.length_b   1.000
_cell.length_c   1.000
_cell.angle_alpha   90.00
_cell.angle_beta   90.00
_cell.angle_gamma   90.00
#
_symmetry.space_group_name_H-M   'P 1'
#
loop_
_entity.id
_entity.type
_entity.pdbx_description
1 polymer ?
#
loop_
_entity_poly.entity_id
_entity_poly.type
_entity_poly.pdbx_seq_one_letter_code
_entity_poly.pdbx_strand_id
1 'polypeptide(L)' 'MALPSFIEHLKVLEVCGLVRSQKTGRVRTYQLAAEPLKLAENWLAEQRTLWERRLDQFDAYVMTLKEKEE' A
#
# COMPACT_ATOMS: atom_id res chain seq x y z
N MET A 1 -5.66 -20.03 13.13
CA MET A 1 -6.77 -19.97 12.15
C MET A 1 -7.14 -21.36 11.72
N ALA A 2 -8.42 -21.64 11.51
CA ALA A 2 -8.87 -22.89 10.89
C ALA A 2 -8.64 -22.85 9.37
N LEU A 3 -8.48 -24.02 8.74
CA LEU A 3 -8.24 -24.16 7.30
C LEU A 3 -9.29 -23.43 6.43
N PRO A 4 -10.61 -23.47 6.73
CA PRO A 4 -11.61 -22.75 5.93
C PRO A 4 -11.36 -21.25 5.90
N SER A 5 -11.09 -20.63 7.07
CA SER A 5 -10.76 -19.21 7.18
C SER A 5 -9.48 -18.86 6.42
N PHE A 6 -8.45 -19.70 6.48
CA PHE A 6 -7.22 -19.47 5.72
C PHE A 6 -7.45 -19.48 4.20
N ILE A 7 -8.32 -20.37 3.71
CA ILE A 7 -8.71 -20.43 2.29
C ILE A 7 -9.49 -19.17 1.89
N GLU A 8 -10.34 -18.62 2.76
CA GLU A 8 -11.05 -17.36 2.48
C GLU A 8 -10.07 -16.20 2.26
N HIS A 9 -9.04 -16.06 3.10
CA HIS A 9 -8.00 -15.05 2.88
C HIS A 9 -7.26 -15.26 1.56
N LEU A 10 -6.88 -16.49 1.24
CA LEU A 10 -6.22 -16.81 -0.02
C LEU A 10 -7.10 -16.49 -1.24
N LYS A 11 -8.41 -16.71 -1.12
CA LYS A 11 -9.38 -16.36 -2.18
C LYS A 11 -9.45 -14.85 -2.39
N VAL A 12 -9.49 -14.06 -1.32
CA VAL A 12 -9.46 -12.59 -1.41
C VAL A 12 -8.16 -12.12 -2.06
N LEU A 13 -7.01 -12.66 -1.63
CA LEU A 13 -5.71 -12.32 -2.21
C LEU A 13 -5.62 -12.68 -3.68
N GLU A 14 -6.21 -13.81 -4.10
CA GLU A 14 -6.26 -14.24 -5.51
C GLU A 14 -7.18 -13.32 -6.34
N VAL A 15 -8.34 -12.93 -5.81
CA VAL A 15 -9.27 -11.97 -6.45
C VAL A 15 -8.61 -10.60 -6.66
N CYS A 16 -7.85 -10.12 -5.67
CA CYS A 16 -7.11 -8.87 -5.78
C CYS A 16 -5.82 -8.99 -6.62
N GLY A 17 -5.51 -10.19 -7.12
CA GLY A 17 -4.34 -10.47 -7.95
C GLY A 17 -3.00 -10.53 -7.20
N LEU A 18 -3.00 -10.39 -5.87
CA LEU A 18 -1.79 -10.40 -5.03
C LEU A 18 -1.12 -11.78 -4.96
N VAL A 19 -1.89 -12.83 -5.23
CA VAL A 19 -1.36 -14.18 -5.40
C VAL A 19 -1.93 -14.82 -6.66
N ARG A 20 -1.17 -15.74 -7.24
CA ARG A 20 -1.64 -16.66 -8.29
C ARG A 20 -1.69 -18.06 -7.70
N SER A 21 -2.65 -18.87 -8.14
CA SER A 21 -2.73 -20.26 -7.71
C SER A 21 -2.69 -21.23 -8.87
N GLN A 22 -2.17 -22.43 -8.59
CA GLN A 22 -2.22 -23.56 -9.50
C GLN A 22 -2.66 -24.80 -8.73
N LYS A 23 -3.64 -25.53 -9.27
CA LYS A 23 -4.13 -26.78 -8.68
C LYS A 23 -3.56 -27.97 -9.45
N THR A 24 -2.90 -28.88 -8.73
CA THR A 24 -2.37 -30.15 -9.24
C THR A 24 -2.92 -31.28 -8.38
N GLY A 25 -3.89 -32.03 -8.91
CA GLY A 25 -4.59 -33.08 -8.16
C GLY A 25 -5.33 -32.52 -6.95
N ARG A 26 -4.95 -32.97 -5.75
CA ARG A 26 -5.50 -32.49 -4.45
C ARG A 26 -4.76 -31.28 -3.88
N VAL A 27 -3.62 -30.90 -4.46
CA VAL A 27 -2.78 -29.81 -3.96
C VAL A 27 -3.08 -28.55 -4.74
N ARG A 28 -3.26 -27.43 -4.03
CA ARG A 28 -3.26 -26.10 -4.64
C ARG A 28 -2.07 -25.32 -4.10
N THR A 29 -1.19 -24.90 -5.00
CA THR A 29 -0.02 -24.09 -4.70
C THR A 29 -0.34 -22.63 -4.98
N TYR A 30 0.03 -21.74 -4.06
CA TYR A 30 -0.11 -20.29 -4.22
C TYR A 30 1.27 -19.65 -4.33
N GLN A 31 1.39 -18.63 -5.18
CA GLN A 31 2.60 -17.86 -5.42
C GLN A 31 2.28 -16.37 -5.34
N LEU A 32 3.19 -15.58 -4.78
CA LEU A 32 3.05 -14.13 -4.74
C LEU A 32 3.10 -13.54 -6.16
N ALA A 33 2.22 -12.59 -6.45
CA ALA A 33 2.28 -11.74 -7.64
C ALA A 33 2.43 -10.29 -7.16
N ALA A 34 3.63 -9.74 -7.34
CA ALA A 34 3.98 -8.43 -6.80
C ALA A 34 3.46 -7.28 -7.66
N GLU A 35 3.02 -7.53 -8.90
CA GLU A 35 2.62 -6.49 -9.83
C GLU A 35 1.48 -5.60 -9.30
N PRO A 36 0.41 -6.12 -8.66
CA PRO A 36 -0.65 -5.27 -8.13
C PRO A 36 -0.23 -4.41 -6.94
N LEU A 37 0.85 -4.78 -6.22
CA LEU A 37 1.37 -3.96 -5.12
C LEU A 37 1.93 -2.62 -5.62
N LYS A 38 2.37 -2.54 -6.89
CA LYS A 38 2.83 -1.28 -7.49
C LYS A 38 1.75 -0.21 -7.49
N LEU A 39 0.48 -0.59 -7.61
CA LEU A 39 -0.61 0.38 -7.56
C LEU A 39 -0.71 1.03 -6.17
N ALA A 40 -0.59 0.23 -5.11
CA ALA A 40 -0.57 0.74 -3.74
C ALA A 40 0.69 1.59 -3.48
N GLU A 41 1.85 1.14 -3.96
CA GLU A 41 3.11 1.88 -3.84
C GLU A 41 3.02 3.26 -4.51
N ASN A 42 2.52 3.33 -5.75
CA ASN A 42 2.36 4.58 -6.48
C ASN A 42 1.42 5.54 -5.73
N TRP A 43 0.27 5.03 -5.27
CA TRP A 43 -0.68 5.84 -4.51
C TRP A 43 -0.05 6.37 -3.21
N LEU A 44 0.67 5.53 -2.48
CA LEU A 44 1.38 5.95 -1.25
C LEU A 44 2.44 7.01 -1.54
N ALA A 45 3.17 6.88 -2.66
CA ALA A 45 4.16 7.86 -3.08
C ALA A 45 3.51 9.22 -3.39
N GLU A 46 2.39 9.23 -4.13
CA GLU A 46 1.62 10.46 -4.41
C GLU A 46 1.14 11.14 -3.13
N GLN A 47 0.59 10.36 -2.18
CA GLN A 47 0.17 10.91 -0.89
C GLN A 47 1.35 11.51 -0.12
N ARG A 48 2.50 10.82 -0.12
CA ARG A 48 3.71 11.31 0.55
C ARG A 48 4.14 12.66 -0.02
N THR A 49 4.28 12.78 -1.34
CA THR A 49 4.70 14.03 -1.99
C THR A 49 3.74 15.18 -1.68
N LEU A 50 2.43 14.92 -1.64
CA LEU A 50 1.44 15.93 -1.29
C LEU A 50 1.60 16.42 0.15
N TRP A 51 1.85 15.52 1.09
CA TRP A 51 2.04 15.88 2.50
C TRP A 51 3.37 16.57 2.75
N GLU A 52 4.46 16.11 2.15
CA GLU A 52 5.78 16.77 2.20
C GLU A 52 5.64 18.23 1.75
N ARG A 53 5.03 18.47 0.58
CA ARG A 53 4.82 19.82 0.06
C ARG A 53 3.97 20.71 0.98
N ARG A 54 2.99 20.15 1.70
CA ARG A 54 2.18 20.91 2.66
C ARG A 54 2.98 21.28 3.89
N LEU A 55 3.81 20.37 4.37
CA LEU A 55 4.69 20.60 5.52
C LEU A 55 5.75 21.65 5.18
N ASP A 56 6.38 21.57 4.01
CA ASP A 56 7.35 22.57 3.55
C ASP A 56 6.75 23.99 3.51
N GLN A 57 5.50 24.12 3.03
CA GLN A 57 4.79 25.40 3.00
C GLN A 57 4.45 25.89 4.41
N PHE A 58 4.08 24.98 5.30
CA PHE A 58 3.79 25.33 6.69
C PHE A 58 5.06 25.82 7.39
N ASP A 59 6.18 25.11 7.24
CA ASP A 59 7.46 25.51 7.81
C ASP A 59 7.89 26.89 7.28
N ALA A 60 7.80 27.11 5.97
CA ALA A 60 8.08 28.42 5.38
C ALA A 60 7.19 29.52 5.97
N TYR A 61 5.89 29.28 6.11
CA TYR A 61 4.96 30.25 6.70
C TYR A 61 5.31 30.58 8.15
N VAL A 62 5.59 29.56 8.97
CA VAL A 62 6.00 29.74 10.37
C VAL A 62 7.28 30.57 10.47
N MET A 63 8.28 30.32 9.62
CA MET A 63 9.50 31.12 9.59
C MET A 63 9.22 32.59 9.26
N THR A 64 8.35 32.86 8.29
CA THR A 64 7.98 34.26 7.94
C THR A 64 7.24 34.99 9.05
N LEU A 65 6.49 34.27 9.90
CA LEU A 65 5.84 34.88 11.07
C LEU A 65 6.87 35.23 12.13
N LYS A 66 7.83 34.33 12.40
CA LYS A 66 8.90 34.57 13.36
C LYS A 66 9.74 35.79 13.00
N GLU A 67 10.12 35.92 11.72
CA GLU A 67 10.88 37.08 11.22
C GLU A 67 10.12 38.41 11.31
N LYS A 68 8.78 38.40 11.41
CA LYS A 68 7.97 39.61 11.58
C LYS A 68 7.77 40.00 13.05
N GLU A 69 7.99 39.08 13.97
CA GLU A 69 7.89 39.31 15.42
C GLU A 69 9.22 39.77 16.05
N GLU A 70 10.35 39.49 15.38
CA GLU A 70 11.69 40.03 15.71
C GLU A 70 11.94 41.40 15.07
#